data_AF-A0A9D1KER6-F1
#
_entry.id   AF-A0A9D1KER6-F1
#
_cell.length_a   1.000
_cell.length_b   1.000
_cell.length_c   1.000
_cell.angle_alpha   90.00
_cell.angle_beta   90.00
_cell.angle_gamma   90.00
#
_symmetry.space_group_name_H-M   'P 1'
#
loop_
_entity.id
_entity.type
_entity.pdbx_description
1 polymer ?
#
loop_
_entity_poly.entity_id
_entity_poly.type
_entity_poly.pdbx_seq_one_letter_code
_entity_poly.pdbx_strand_id
1 'polypeptide(L)'
;MVSSCGSSKSTQSELYETPCSGPGFRTEVSHFRAAASAVAGNEDVARKQATASARQELATIINTTVKAVADNYAKNYVKGEEAETTQRYEDLGRTVVNQRLTGSHVICEKYRKNANGTFTCYVCVELASEDVLAALNSSISDDSKLRIDYDYEKFKKIFEEEMSKAQ
;
A
#
# COMPACT_ATOMS: atom_id res chain seq x y z
N MET A 1 -63.24 -19.52 -5.92
CA MET A 1 -62.34 -18.65 -5.15
C MET A 1 -60.93 -18.99 -5.60
N VAL A 2 -60.28 -18.13 -6.38
CA VAL A 2 -58.93 -18.37 -6.91
C VAL A 2 -57.92 -17.67 -6.00
N SER A 3 -57.10 -18.47 -5.34
CA SER A 3 -55.91 -18.02 -4.61
C SER A 3 -54.85 -17.57 -5.60
N SER A 4 -54.39 -16.32 -5.51
CA SER A 4 -53.18 -15.86 -6.19
C SER A 4 -52.28 -15.19 -5.17
N CYS A 5 -51.32 -15.97 -4.69
CA CYS A 5 -50.31 -15.57 -3.72
C CYS A 5 -49.29 -14.65 -4.42
N GLY A 6 -49.23 -13.39 -4.01
CA GLY A 6 -48.21 -12.45 -4.45
C GLY A 6 -46.84 -12.88 -3.93
N SER A 7 -45.97 -13.34 -4.82
CA SER A 7 -44.57 -13.58 -4.49
C SER A 7 -43.84 -12.25 -4.41
N SER A 8 -43.59 -11.80 -3.18
CA SER A 8 -42.62 -10.75 -2.87
C SER A 8 -41.23 -11.27 -3.28
N LYS A 9 -40.60 -10.61 -4.26
CA LYS A 9 -39.16 -10.79 -4.50
C LYS A 9 -38.43 -10.26 -3.26
N SER A 10 -37.92 -11.17 -2.44
CA SER A 10 -36.90 -10.84 -1.45
C SER A 10 -35.66 -10.39 -2.22
N THR A 11 -35.35 -9.10 -2.20
CA THR A 11 -34.04 -8.57 -2.59
C THR A 11 -33.02 -9.12 -1.61
N GLN A 12 -32.45 -10.29 -1.91
CA GLN A 12 -31.22 -10.71 -1.25
C GLN A 12 -30.13 -9.76 -1.71
N SER A 13 -29.58 -8.98 -0.78
CA SER A 13 -28.36 -8.22 -1.01
C SER A 13 -27.23 -9.21 -1.28
N GLU A 14 -26.91 -9.44 -2.54
CA GLU A 14 -25.82 -10.31 -2.95
C GLU A 14 -24.49 -9.66 -2.51
N LEU A 15 -23.70 -10.37 -1.70
CA LEU A 15 -22.37 -9.93 -1.30
C LEU A 15 -21.49 -9.98 -2.57
N TYR A 16 -21.01 -8.84 -3.04
CA TYR A 16 -20.15 -8.77 -4.23
C TYR A 16 -18.68 -8.67 -3.81
N GLU A 17 -17.86 -9.62 -4.27
CA GLU A 17 -16.41 -9.56 -4.11
C GLU A 17 -15.79 -8.63 -5.17
N THR A 18 -15.09 -7.61 -4.71
CA THR A 18 -14.32 -6.74 -5.61
C THR A 18 -13.08 -7.50 -6.11
N PRO A 19 -12.85 -7.56 -7.44
CA PRO A 19 -11.65 -8.18 -7.98
C PRO A 19 -10.38 -7.53 -7.41
N CYS A 20 -9.34 -8.33 -7.21
CA CYS A 20 -8.04 -7.88 -6.69
C CYS A 20 -8.06 -7.28 -5.27
N SER A 21 -9.09 -7.51 -4.44
CA SER A 21 -9.17 -6.94 -3.08
C SER A 21 -9.36 -7.96 -1.93
N GLY A 22 -9.35 -9.27 -2.23
CA GLY A 22 -9.41 -10.32 -1.22
C GLY A 22 -8.15 -10.41 -0.33
N PRO A 23 -8.13 -11.30 0.68
CA PRO A 23 -7.01 -11.43 1.63
C PRO A 23 -5.63 -11.61 0.98
N GLY A 24 -5.54 -12.30 -0.15
CA GLY A 24 -4.29 -12.50 -0.90
C GLY A 24 -3.72 -11.23 -1.55
N PHE A 25 -4.43 -10.10 -1.50
CA PHE A 25 -4.00 -8.81 -2.06
C PHE A 25 -3.72 -7.76 -0.98
N ARG A 26 -3.74 -8.16 0.29
CA ARG A 26 -3.41 -7.28 1.42
C ARG A 26 -1.91 -7.23 1.65
N THR A 27 -1.46 -6.15 2.28
CA THR A 27 -0.09 -6.02 2.75
C THR A 27 0.22 -7.13 3.75
N GLU A 28 1.42 -7.67 3.63
CA GLU A 28 1.98 -8.71 4.49
C GLU A 28 3.42 -8.33 4.85
N VAL A 29 4.07 -9.06 5.75
CA VAL A 29 5.44 -8.71 6.18
C VAL A 29 6.41 -8.62 5.00
N SER A 30 6.30 -9.54 4.03
CA SER A 30 7.16 -9.61 2.85
C SER A 30 6.84 -8.60 1.75
N HIS A 31 5.60 -8.11 1.65
CA HIS A 31 5.18 -7.24 0.55
C HIS A 31 4.19 -6.17 1.00
N PHE A 32 4.48 -4.93 0.60
CA PHE A 32 3.46 -3.90 0.54
C PHE A 32 2.56 -4.15 -0.65
N ARG A 33 1.24 -4.06 -0.44
CA ARG A 33 0.25 -4.22 -1.50
C ARG A 33 -0.81 -3.15 -1.42
N ALA A 34 -1.26 -2.71 -2.60
CA ALA A 34 -2.38 -1.81 -2.73
C ALA A 34 -3.21 -2.17 -3.96
N ALA A 35 -4.52 -1.97 -3.87
CA ALA A 35 -5.45 -2.34 -4.92
C ALA A 35 -6.35 -1.15 -5.25
N ALA A 36 -6.45 -0.82 -6.54
CA ALA A 36 -7.31 0.25 -7.00
C ALA A 36 -8.08 -0.17 -8.24
N SER A 37 -9.05 0.66 -8.63
CA SER A 37 -9.78 0.48 -9.88
C SER A 37 -10.05 1.81 -10.57
N ALA A 38 -10.22 1.78 -11.88
CA ALA A 38 -10.59 2.94 -12.67
C ALA A 38 -11.54 2.57 -13.80
N VAL A 39 -12.38 3.52 -14.20
CA VAL A 39 -13.33 3.38 -15.30
C VAL A 39 -12.95 4.33 -16.43
N ALA A 40 -12.85 3.82 -17.66
CA ALA A 40 -12.59 4.63 -18.83
C ALA A 40 -13.31 4.10 -20.08
N GLY A 41 -13.43 4.92 -21.12
CA GLY A 41 -13.98 4.50 -22.41
C GLY A 41 -13.07 3.54 -23.20
N ASN A 42 -11.83 3.33 -22.74
CA ASN A 42 -10.82 2.49 -23.38
C ASN A 42 -10.10 1.65 -22.33
N GLU A 43 -9.86 0.37 -22.62
CA GLU A 43 -9.23 -0.60 -21.71
C GLU A 43 -7.84 -0.17 -21.25
N ASP A 44 -7.00 0.34 -22.15
CA ASP A 44 -5.64 0.78 -21.82
C ASP A 44 -5.64 2.01 -20.92
N VAL A 45 -6.58 2.93 -21.13
CA VAL A 45 -6.75 4.11 -20.27
C VAL A 45 -7.19 3.69 -18.88
N ALA A 46 -8.17 2.77 -18.78
CA ALA A 46 -8.62 2.23 -17.50
C ALA A 46 -7.46 1.54 -16.76
N ARG A 47 -6.67 0.71 -17.46
CA ARG A 47 -5.49 0.05 -16.88
C ARG A 47 -4.47 1.05 -16.35
N LYS A 48 -4.10 2.05 -17.15
CA LYS A 48 -3.12 3.07 -16.76
C LYS A 48 -3.58 3.87 -15.54
N GLN A 49 -4.85 4.29 -15.51
CA GLN A 49 -5.42 5.02 -14.38
C GLN A 49 -5.48 4.15 -13.12
N ALA A 50 -5.98 2.92 -13.22
CA ALA A 50 -6.06 2.00 -12.09
C ALA A 50 -4.66 1.73 -11.51
N THR A 51 -3.67 1.47 -12.38
CA THR A 51 -2.28 1.23 -11.96
C THR A 51 -1.66 2.45 -11.28
N ALA A 52 -1.92 3.65 -11.80
CA ALA A 52 -1.46 4.89 -11.18
C ALA A 52 -2.07 5.09 -9.79
N SER A 53 -3.39 4.90 -9.65
CA SER A 53 -4.08 4.98 -8.35
C SER A 53 -3.58 3.94 -7.36
N ALA A 54 -3.38 2.69 -7.78
CA ALA A 54 -2.84 1.65 -6.90
C ALA A 54 -1.43 1.98 -6.42
N ARG A 55 -0.58 2.57 -7.27
CA ARG A 55 0.76 3.04 -6.86
C ARG A 55 0.71 4.23 -5.89
N GLN A 56 -0.27 5.13 -6.01
CA GLN A 56 -0.47 6.23 -5.07
C GLN A 56 -0.92 5.71 -3.69
N GLU A 57 -1.81 4.74 -3.66
CA GLU A 57 -2.22 4.07 -2.43
C GLU A 57 -1.05 3.29 -1.81
N LEU A 58 -0.29 2.56 -2.62
CA LEU A 58 0.92 1.87 -2.18
C LEU A 58 1.92 2.84 -1.53
N ALA A 59 2.14 4.00 -2.15
CA ALA A 59 2.99 5.05 -1.61
C ALA A 59 2.50 5.55 -0.25
N THR A 60 1.18 5.71 -0.11
CA THR A 60 0.54 6.16 1.13
C THR A 60 0.78 5.14 2.24
N ILE A 61 0.55 3.86 1.96
CA ILE A 61 0.76 2.76 2.91
C ILE A 61 2.23 2.74 3.37
N ILE A 62 3.19 2.76 2.42
CA ILE A 62 4.61 2.71 2.78
C ILE A 62 5.00 3.94 3.61
N ASN A 63 4.58 5.14 3.23
CA ASN A 63 4.89 6.36 4.00
C ASN A 63 4.33 6.31 5.43
N THR A 64 3.11 5.81 5.60
CA THR A 64 2.52 5.62 6.95
C THR A 64 3.31 4.62 7.77
N THR A 65 3.73 3.50 7.19
CA THR A 65 4.58 2.52 7.86
C THR A 65 5.94 3.12 8.22
N VAL A 66 6.61 3.81 7.30
CA VAL A 66 7.92 4.44 7.56
C VAL A 66 7.82 5.47 8.68
N LYS A 67 6.75 6.27 8.72
CA LYS A 67 6.49 7.18 9.83
C LYS A 67 6.39 6.44 11.16
N ALA A 68 5.59 5.38 11.22
CA ALA A 68 5.44 4.59 12.44
C ALA A 68 6.77 3.96 12.89
N VAL A 69 7.58 3.48 11.94
CA VAL A 69 8.93 2.96 12.22
C VAL A 69 9.84 4.04 12.78
N ALA A 70 9.85 5.22 12.17
CA ALA A 70 10.64 6.36 12.60
C ALA A 70 10.28 6.81 14.03
N ASP A 71 8.98 6.96 14.29
CA ASP A 71 8.46 7.37 15.60
C ASP A 71 8.85 6.35 16.69
N ASN A 72 8.68 5.06 16.42
CA ASN A 72 9.06 4.01 17.36
C ASN A 72 10.58 3.87 17.52
N TYR A 73 11.36 4.07 16.45
CA TYR A 73 12.81 4.04 16.51
C TYR A 73 13.34 5.20 17.36
N ALA A 74 12.90 6.42 17.07
CA ALA A 74 13.31 7.62 17.78
C ALA A 74 13.00 7.50 19.29
N LYS A 75 11.77 7.13 19.64
CA LYS A 75 11.34 6.98 21.03
C LYS A 75 12.16 5.96 21.84
N ASN A 76 12.64 4.89 21.20
CA ASN A 76 13.35 3.82 21.89
C ASN A 76 14.87 4.01 21.92
N TYR A 77 15.44 4.71 20.94
CA TYR A 77 16.89 4.69 20.71
C TYR A 77 17.55 6.07 20.57
N VAL A 78 16.78 7.13 20.35
CA VAL A 78 17.32 8.50 20.20
C VAL A 78 17.12 9.26 21.49
N LYS A 79 18.14 10.03 21.92
CA LYS A 79 18.08 10.85 23.14
C LYS A 79 17.99 12.33 22.79
N GLY A 80 16.90 12.98 23.16
CA GLY A 80 16.76 14.45 23.16
C GLY A 80 16.50 15.13 21.81
N GLU A 81 16.73 14.45 20.68
CA GLU A 81 16.47 14.96 19.31
C GLU A 81 15.35 14.17 18.58
N GLU A 82 14.40 13.58 19.32
CA GLU A 82 13.34 12.70 18.77
C GLU A 82 12.55 13.36 17.62
N ALA A 83 12.07 14.59 17.81
CA ALA A 83 11.22 15.28 16.83
C ALA A 83 11.98 15.63 15.53
N GLU A 84 13.22 16.12 15.62
CA GLU A 84 14.06 16.38 14.44
C GLU A 84 14.38 15.07 13.70
N THR A 85 14.68 14.02 14.46
CA THR A 85 15.02 12.70 13.93
C THR A 85 13.85 12.08 13.19
N THR A 86 12.65 12.08 13.78
CA THR A 86 11.41 11.65 13.12
C THR A 86 11.21 12.41 11.81
N GLN A 87 11.31 13.74 11.82
CA GLN A 87 11.07 14.55 10.62
C GLN A 87 12.05 14.19 9.49
N ARG A 88 13.34 13.99 9.82
CA ARG A 88 14.35 13.55 8.84
C ARG A 88 14.05 12.18 8.26
N TYR A 89 13.63 11.23 9.09
CA TYR A 89 13.21 9.90 8.61
C TYR A 89 11.99 9.99 7.69
N GLU A 90 11.00 10.84 7.99
CA GLU A 90 9.83 11.03 7.13
C GLU A 90 10.22 11.61 5.76
N ASP A 91 11.12 12.61 5.74
CA ASP A 91 11.59 13.24 4.49
C ASP A 91 12.39 12.26 3.62
N LEU A 92 13.26 11.45 4.24
CA LEU A 92 13.94 10.34 3.55
C LEU A 92 12.94 9.28 3.07
N GLY A 93 11.98 8.92 3.92
CA GLY A 93 10.93 7.96 3.60
C GLY A 93 10.18 8.33 2.33
N ARG A 94 9.72 9.58 2.22
CA ARG A 94 9.05 10.09 1.02
C ARG A 94 9.94 9.99 -0.22
N THR A 95 11.22 10.31 -0.08
CA THR A 95 12.19 10.24 -1.19
C THR A 95 12.38 8.81 -1.66
N VAL A 96 12.62 7.88 -0.72
CA VAL A 96 12.80 6.45 -0.98
C VAL A 96 11.55 5.86 -1.63
N VAL A 97 10.37 6.14 -1.08
CA VAL A 97 9.10 5.65 -1.62
C VAL A 97 8.93 6.10 -3.06
N ASN A 98 9.08 7.40 -3.35
CA ASN A 98 8.92 7.92 -4.70
C ASN A 98 9.90 7.29 -5.71
N GLN A 99 11.13 6.99 -5.29
CA GLN A 99 12.12 6.31 -6.14
C GLN A 99 11.77 4.84 -6.37
N ARG A 100 11.28 4.13 -5.35
CA ARG A 100 11.02 2.68 -5.39
C ARG A 100 9.66 2.28 -5.94
N LEU A 101 8.68 3.19 -6.01
CA LEU A 101 7.38 2.92 -6.63
C LEU A 101 7.51 2.44 -8.09
N THR A 102 8.57 2.82 -8.80
CA THR A 102 8.85 2.31 -10.15
C THR A 102 9.14 0.81 -10.19
N GLY A 103 9.65 0.24 -9.10
CA GLY A 103 9.88 -1.20 -8.92
C GLY A 103 8.62 -1.99 -8.54
N SER A 104 7.49 -1.31 -8.28
CA SER A 104 6.22 -2.01 -8.03
C SER A 104 5.69 -2.67 -9.30
N HIS A 105 5.20 -3.90 -9.16
CA HIS A 105 4.66 -4.68 -10.26
C HIS A 105 3.25 -5.17 -9.97
N VAL A 106 2.50 -5.48 -11.03
CA VAL A 106 1.09 -5.87 -10.96
C VAL A 106 0.99 -7.36 -10.65
N ILE A 107 0.25 -7.73 -9.61
CA ILE A 107 -0.01 -9.13 -9.22
C ILE A 107 -1.43 -9.58 -9.53
N CYS A 108 -2.33 -8.64 -9.79
CA CYS A 108 -3.68 -8.91 -10.24
C CYS A 108 -4.12 -7.80 -11.18
N GLU A 109 -4.69 -8.19 -12.31
CA GLU A 109 -5.31 -7.30 -13.29
C GLU A 109 -6.58 -7.98 -13.80
N LYS A 110 -7.72 -7.32 -13.66
CA LYS A 110 -9.03 -7.82 -14.09
C LYS A 110 -9.82 -6.71 -14.76
N TYR A 111 -10.66 -7.10 -15.72
CA TYR A 111 -11.46 -6.18 -16.50
C TYR A 111 -12.94 -6.52 -16.40
N ARG A 112 -13.76 -5.48 -16.45
CA ARG A 112 -15.20 -5.57 -16.60
C ARG A 112 -15.65 -4.59 -17.67
N LYS A 113 -16.33 -5.09 -18.70
CA LYS A 113 -17.06 -4.25 -19.65
C LYS A 113 -18.40 -3.85 -19.04
N ASN A 114 -18.67 -2.56 -18.99
CA ASN A 114 -19.89 -2.01 -18.42
C ASN A 114 -21.00 -1.93 -19.47
N ALA A 115 -22.26 -1.92 -19.03
CA ALA A 115 -23.42 -1.86 -19.92
C ALA A 115 -23.44 -0.60 -20.81
N ASN A 116 -22.83 0.50 -20.36
CA ASN A 116 -22.68 1.73 -21.11
C ASN A 116 -21.50 1.72 -22.11
N GLY A 117 -20.82 0.58 -22.29
CA GLY A 117 -19.69 0.43 -23.21
C GLY A 117 -18.33 0.86 -22.66
N THR A 118 -18.26 1.38 -21.43
CA THR A 118 -16.98 1.68 -20.75
C THR A 118 -16.33 0.41 -20.17
N PHE A 119 -15.10 0.53 -19.71
CA PHE A 119 -14.32 -0.54 -19.11
C PHE A 119 -13.91 -0.14 -17.70
N THR A 120 -14.13 -1.03 -16.73
CA THR A 120 -13.54 -0.97 -15.41
C THR A 120 -12.32 -1.88 -15.37
N CYS A 121 -11.17 -1.36 -14.95
CA CYS A 121 -9.98 -2.15 -14.67
C CYS A 121 -9.76 -2.17 -13.16
N TYR A 122 -9.53 -3.35 -12.60
CA TYR A 122 -9.13 -3.59 -11.22
C TYR A 122 -7.69 -4.07 -11.22
N VAL A 123 -6.86 -3.48 -10.37
CA VAL A 123 -5.46 -3.87 -10.26
C VAL A 123 -5.05 -4.01 -8.80
N CYS A 124 -4.11 -4.90 -8.54
CA CYS A 124 -3.31 -4.88 -7.32
C CYS A 124 -1.83 -4.84 -7.69
N VAL A 125 -1.09 -3.94 -7.07
CA VAL A 125 0.36 -3.81 -7.21
C VAL A 125 1.03 -4.23 -5.92
N GLU A 126 2.25 -4.77 -6.03
CA GLU A 126 3.10 -5.06 -4.89
C GLU A 126 4.51 -4.50 -5.03
N LEU A 127 5.14 -4.27 -3.89
CA LEU A 127 6.55 -3.93 -3.75
C LEU A 127 7.13 -4.72 -2.56
N ALA A 128 8.29 -5.34 -2.76
CA ALA A 128 8.94 -6.11 -1.72
C ALA A 128 9.33 -5.22 -0.54
N SER A 129 9.01 -5.66 0.67
CA SER A 129 9.33 -4.93 1.89
C SER A 129 10.85 -4.80 2.08
N GLU A 130 11.62 -5.80 1.64
CA GLU A 130 13.08 -5.78 1.67
C GLU A 130 13.67 -4.70 0.76
N ASP A 131 13.08 -4.45 -0.42
CA ASP A 131 13.54 -3.38 -1.32
C ASP A 131 13.36 -2.00 -0.68
N VAL A 132 12.24 -1.80 0.02
CA VAL A 132 11.98 -0.57 0.78
C VAL A 132 12.96 -0.45 1.95
N LEU A 133 13.13 -1.51 2.75
CA LEU A 133 14.03 -1.52 3.89
C LEU A 133 15.49 -1.27 3.49
N ALA A 134 15.97 -1.92 2.42
CA ALA A 134 17.32 -1.74 1.91
C ALA A 134 17.55 -0.31 1.41
N ALA A 135 16.57 0.28 0.74
CA ALA A 135 16.65 1.66 0.28
C ALA A 135 16.65 2.66 1.45
N LEU A 136 15.80 2.46 2.46
CA LEU A 136 15.83 3.24 3.69
C LEU A 136 17.18 3.13 4.40
N ASN A 137 17.68 1.91 4.61
CA ASN A 137 18.98 1.66 5.24
C ASN A 137 20.12 2.43 4.55
N SER A 138 20.17 2.39 3.22
CA SER A 138 21.15 3.15 2.44
C SER A 138 21.00 4.65 2.68
N SER A 139 19.78 5.20 2.55
CA SER A 139 19.53 6.63 2.73
C SER A 139 19.81 7.13 4.15
N ILE A 140 19.53 6.31 5.17
CA ILE A 140 19.79 6.62 6.58
C ILE A 140 21.29 6.61 6.87
N SER A 141 22.00 5.60 6.36
CA SER A 141 23.46 5.47 6.54
C SER A 141 24.23 6.63 5.91
N ASP A 142 23.69 7.20 4.83
CA ASP A 142 24.25 8.36 4.14
C ASP A 142 23.90 9.71 4.82
N ASP A 143 22.86 9.76 5.66
CA ASP A 143 22.48 10.98 6.38
C ASP A 143 23.41 11.23 7.59
N SER A 144 24.00 12.42 7.65
CA SER A 144 25.02 12.77 8.63
C SER A 144 24.54 12.80 10.08
N LYS A 145 23.23 13.00 10.30
CA LYS A 145 22.60 13.05 11.62
C LYS A 145 22.04 11.69 12.02
N LEU A 146 21.26 11.07 11.14
CA LEU A 146 20.58 9.82 11.46
C LEU A 146 21.56 8.68 11.70
N ARG A 147 22.66 8.62 10.95
CA ARG A 147 23.66 7.54 11.06
C ARG A 147 24.35 7.44 12.43
N ILE A 148 24.28 8.48 13.27
CA ILE A 148 24.99 8.52 14.56
C ILE A 148 24.40 7.49 15.53
N ASP A 149 23.08 7.49 15.67
CA ASP A 149 22.34 6.60 16.57
C ASP A 149 21.68 5.43 15.82
N TYR A 150 22.04 5.23 14.55
CA TYR A 150 21.44 4.22 13.70
C TYR A 150 22.02 2.83 13.94
N ASP A 151 21.13 1.87 14.18
CA ASP A 151 21.40 0.46 14.32
C ASP A 151 20.43 -0.29 13.41
N TYR A 152 20.99 -0.91 12.36
CA TYR A 152 20.22 -1.59 11.32
C TYR A 152 19.34 -2.71 11.88
N GLU A 153 19.85 -3.52 12.80
CA GLU A 153 19.10 -4.67 13.33
C GLU A 153 17.93 -4.21 14.19
N LYS A 154 18.11 -3.15 14.99
CA LYS A 154 17.01 -2.54 15.75
C LYS A 154 15.97 -1.89 14.83
N PHE A 155 16.43 -1.19 13.80
CA PHE A 155 15.54 -0.56 12.83
C PHE A 155 14.73 -1.59 12.05
N LYS A 156 15.39 -2.63 11.53
CA LYS A 156 14.77 -3.75 10.83
C LYS A 156 13.72 -4.43 11.71
N LYS A 157 14.04 -4.70 12.97
CA LYS A 157 13.10 -5.29 13.92
C LYS A 157 11.84 -4.44 14.07
N ILE A 158 11.97 -3.13 14.29
CA ILE A 158 10.81 -2.23 14.37
C ILE A 158 10.04 -2.21 13.05
N PHE A 159 10.75 -2.21 11.91
CA PHE A 159 10.12 -2.26 10.59
C PHE A 159 9.24 -3.50 10.40
N GLU A 160 9.76 -4.70 10.73
CA GLU A 160 9.00 -5.95 10.67
C GLU A 160 7.81 -5.97 11.64
N GLU A 161 7.97 -5.37 12.83
CA GLU A 161 6.90 -5.21 13.81
C GLU A 161 5.78 -4.29 13.29
N GLU A 162 6.11 -3.16 12.67
CA GLU A 162 5.11 -2.27 12.06
C GLU A 162 4.43 -2.90 10.85
N MET A 163 5.17 -3.63 10.01
CA MET A 163 4.60 -4.37 8.88
C MET A 163 3.61 -5.44 9.31
N SER A 164 3.88 -6.10 10.45
CA SER A 164 2.98 -7.12 11.00
C SER A 164 1.66 -6.52 11.52
N LYS A 165 1.63 -5.24 11.86
CA LYS A 165 0.42 -4.51 12.28
C LYS A 165 -0.43 -4.01 11.10
N ALA A 166 0.16 -3.92 9.90
CA ALA A 166 -0.49 -3.41 8.69
C ALA A 166 -1.33 -4.47 7.93
N GLN A 167 -1.53 -5.65 8.53
CA GLN A 167 -2.26 -6.81 7.97
C GLN A 167 -3.79 -6.72 8.14
#